data_AF-A0A5E4Y7H3-F1
#
_entry.id   AF-A0A5E4Y7H3-F1
#
_cell.length_a   1.000
_cell.length_b   1.000
_cell.length_c   1.000
_cell.angle_alpha   90.00
_cell.angle_beta   90.00
_cell.angle_gamma   90.00
#
_symmetry.space_group_name_H-M   'P 1'
#
loop_
_entity.id
_entity.type
_entity.pdbx_description
1 polymer ?
#
loop_
_entity_poly.entity_id
_entity_poly.type
_entity_poly.pdbx_seq_one_letter_code
_entity_poly.pdbx_strand_id
1 'polypeptide(L)'
;MITNSSSPVLLLCGDSASSLSAKNIDECTNARTEKDLESLWGRIKDWFFGTHRVDAKLALYRMLNAETTAVMQTSYLELLRYVEPEHRQQLAWLIGEQERPAFQIGGYVVPSKVDWASQVPSEPPPSVTDMAKLLLSLRYKGMPVLETLREVGLCRIVEAAREEGLPEAKAEVNADRMLDAQQWFLGRSPSLVDALELIGLHRNDDDGELAYQLRLAVEQALGGEDDDKAAVMSRNAENLMCLVTDMFHDREHLKRTALSLNLHVNPFNRAA
;
A
#
# COMPACT_ATOMS: atom_id res chain seq x y z
N MET A 1 -2.63 -21.68 -54.20
CA MET A 1 -1.38 -22.21 -53.61
C MET A 1 -0.54 -21.00 -53.23
N ILE A 2 -0.23 -20.60 -52.00
CA ILE A 2 -0.31 -21.13 -50.62
C ILE A 2 -0.41 -19.84 -49.75
N THR A 3 -1.58 -19.49 -49.20
CA THR A 3 -1.95 -19.41 -47.76
C THR A 3 -0.86 -19.09 -46.71
N ASN A 4 -1.09 -18.00 -45.95
CA ASN A 4 -0.78 -17.71 -44.53
C ASN A 4 0.68 -17.87 -44.02
N SER A 5 1.17 -16.94 -43.19
CA SER A 5 0.98 -17.05 -41.73
C SER A 5 1.04 -15.72 -40.98
N SER A 6 0.04 -15.55 -40.13
CA SER A 6 -0.12 -14.53 -39.10
C SER A 6 0.87 -14.68 -37.93
N SER A 7 0.96 -13.58 -37.16
CA SER A 7 1.14 -13.50 -35.69
C SER A 7 2.55 -13.20 -35.15
N PRO A 8 2.68 -12.60 -33.93
CA PRO A 8 1.76 -11.68 -33.26
C PRO A 8 2.45 -10.43 -32.65
N VAL A 9 1.63 -9.40 -32.38
CA VAL A 9 1.91 -8.33 -31.43
C VAL A 9 1.91 -8.95 -30.03
N LEU A 10 3.07 -9.03 -29.37
CA LEU A 10 3.18 -9.42 -27.97
C LEU A 10 2.78 -8.25 -27.08
N LEU A 11 1.47 -8.07 -26.95
CA LEU A 11 0.85 -7.40 -25.80
C LEU A 11 0.75 -8.46 -24.69
N LEU A 12 1.77 -8.49 -23.83
CA LEU A 12 1.73 -9.20 -22.54
C LEU A 12 1.55 -8.15 -21.44
N CYS A 13 0.39 -7.50 -21.44
CA CYS A 13 -0.21 -7.08 -20.17
C CYS A 13 -0.68 -8.37 -19.51
N GLY A 14 -0.12 -8.70 -18.35
CA GLY A 14 -0.50 -9.88 -17.59
C GLY A 14 -1.98 -9.83 -17.23
N ASP A 15 -2.81 -10.44 -18.06
CA ASP A 15 -4.15 -10.92 -17.73
C ASP A 15 -4.00 -12.09 -16.75
N SER A 16 -3.74 -11.74 -15.50
CA SER A 16 -4.19 -12.51 -14.36
C SER A 16 -4.90 -11.59 -13.38
N ALA A 17 -5.80 -10.77 -13.93
CA ALA A 17 -7.01 -10.41 -13.21
C ALA A 17 -7.78 -11.72 -12.97
N SER A 18 -7.53 -12.32 -11.82
CA SER A 18 -8.40 -13.35 -11.27
C SER A 18 -9.81 -12.80 -11.35
N SER A 19 -10.60 -13.38 -12.26
CA SER A 19 -12.00 -13.05 -12.49
C SER A 19 -12.77 -13.27 -11.18
N LEU A 20 -12.78 -12.25 -10.31
CA LEU A 20 -13.81 -12.03 -9.32
C LEU A 20 -15.08 -11.80 -10.12
N SER A 21 -15.79 -12.89 -10.41
CA SER A 21 -17.07 -12.82 -11.09
C SER A 21 -17.96 -11.85 -10.30
N ALA A 22 -18.68 -10.95 -10.99
CA ALA A 22 -19.56 -9.97 -10.36
C ALA A 22 -20.54 -10.62 -9.34
N LYS A 23 -20.83 -11.91 -9.51
CA LYS A 23 -21.59 -12.75 -8.57
C LYS A 23 -20.97 -12.88 -7.17
N ASN A 24 -19.64 -12.89 -7.04
CA ASN A 24 -18.95 -12.98 -5.74
C ASN A 24 -18.89 -11.63 -5.02
N ILE A 25 -18.98 -10.52 -5.76
CA ILE A 25 -18.97 -9.16 -5.22
C ILE A 25 -20.31 -8.86 -4.51
N ASP A 26 -21.42 -9.35 -5.06
CA ASP A 26 -22.77 -9.17 -4.49
C ASP A 26 -23.04 -10.08 -3.27
N GLU A 27 -22.40 -11.25 -3.16
CA GLU A 27 -22.51 -12.10 -1.96
C GLU A 27 -21.63 -11.61 -0.79
N CYS A 28 -20.59 -10.80 -1.06
CA CYS A 28 -19.65 -10.32 -0.04
C CYS A 28 -20.11 -9.04 0.69
N THR A 29 -21.15 -8.35 0.24
CA THR A 29 -21.51 -7.03 0.77
C THR A 29 -22.29 -7.07 2.09
N ASN A 30 -22.70 -8.24 2.59
CA ASN A 30 -23.63 -8.35 3.73
C ASN A 30 -23.28 -9.44 4.77
N ALA A 31 -22.03 -9.50 5.24
CA ALA A 31 -21.74 -10.20 6.50
C ALA A 31 -22.11 -9.29 7.70
N ARG A 32 -23.41 -9.14 7.97
CA ARG A 32 -23.93 -8.33 9.09
C ARG A 32 -24.44 -9.16 10.26
N THR A 33 -24.30 -10.49 10.22
CA THR A 33 -24.82 -11.38 11.25
C THR A 33 -23.73 -12.20 11.93
N GLU A 34 -23.95 -12.59 13.19
CA GLU A 34 -23.07 -13.49 13.96
C GLU A 34 -22.79 -14.81 13.22
N LYS A 35 -23.76 -15.27 12.41
CA LYS A 35 -23.62 -16.47 11.58
C LYS A 35 -22.58 -16.30 10.47
N ASP A 36 -22.47 -15.11 9.88
CA ASP A 36 -21.49 -14.82 8.83
C ASP A 36 -20.08 -14.75 9.42
N LEU A 37 -19.95 -14.20 10.63
CA LEU A 37 -18.71 -14.23 11.39
C LEU A 37 -18.28 -15.66 11.71
N GLU A 38 -19.18 -16.50 12.23
CA GLU A 38 -18.86 -17.91 12.53
C GLU A 38 -18.49 -18.69 11.26
N SER A 39 -19.16 -18.40 10.12
CA SER A 39 -18.81 -19.01 8.83
C SER A 39 -17.43 -18.55 8.33
N LEU A 40 -17.14 -17.25 8.39
CA LEU A 40 -15.84 -16.70 8.03
C LEU A 40 -14.74 -17.27 8.92
N TRP A 41 -14.92 -17.19 10.23
CA TRP A 41 -13.98 -17.72 11.21
C TRP A 41 -13.70 -19.20 10.98
N GLY A 42 -14.73 -20.01 10.73
CA GLY A 42 -14.58 -21.43 10.42
C GLY A 42 -13.67 -21.71 9.23
N ARG A 43 -13.60 -20.81 8.24
CA ARG A 43 -12.74 -20.93 7.05
C ARG A 43 -11.31 -20.43 7.30
N ILE A 44 -11.13 -19.44 8.17
CA ILE A 44 -9.84 -18.74 8.32
C ILE A 44 -9.10 -19.04 9.62
N LYS A 45 -9.73 -19.74 10.58
CA LYS A 45 -9.15 -20.02 11.92
C LYS A 45 -7.78 -20.69 11.87
N ASP A 46 -7.50 -21.46 10.82
CA ASP A 46 -6.26 -22.21 10.67
C ASP A 46 -5.16 -21.35 10.02
N TRP A 47 -5.46 -20.10 9.62
CA TRP A 47 -4.47 -19.15 9.13
C TRP A 47 -3.67 -18.46 10.21
N PHE A 48 -4.11 -18.58 11.46
CA PHE A 48 -3.54 -17.87 12.59
C PHE A 48 -2.83 -18.84 13.52
N PHE A 49 -1.74 -18.37 14.13
CA PHE A 49 -1.00 -19.13 15.12
C PHE A 49 -1.95 -19.71 16.16
N GLY A 50 -1.80 -21.01 16.46
CA GLY A 50 -2.68 -21.71 17.40
C GLY A 50 -2.82 -21.02 18.76
N THR A 51 -1.76 -20.37 19.24
CA THR A 51 -1.72 -19.60 20.50
C THR A 51 -2.52 -18.30 20.45
N HIS A 52 -2.82 -17.77 19.27
CA HIS A 52 -3.46 -16.47 19.05
C HIS A 52 -4.85 -16.56 18.41
N ARG A 53 -5.43 -17.76 18.29
CA ARG A 53 -6.75 -17.94 17.66
C ARG A 53 -7.86 -17.13 18.33
N VAL A 54 -7.86 -17.03 19.65
CA VAL A 54 -8.87 -16.24 20.39
C VAL A 54 -8.69 -14.75 20.11
N ASP A 55 -7.45 -14.26 20.13
CA ASP A 55 -7.12 -12.85 19.85
C ASP A 55 -7.44 -12.48 18.41
N ALA A 56 -7.11 -13.35 17.45
CA ALA A 56 -7.45 -13.17 16.04
C ALA A 56 -8.97 -13.15 15.81
N LYS A 57 -9.73 -14.03 16.46
CA LYS A 57 -11.20 -14.00 16.39
C LYS A 57 -11.76 -12.69 16.93
N LEU A 58 -11.21 -12.20 18.04
CA LEU A 58 -11.63 -10.93 18.65
C LEU A 58 -11.29 -9.73 17.75
N ALA A 59 -10.09 -9.70 17.18
CA ALA A 59 -9.68 -8.68 16.23
C ALA A 59 -10.59 -8.66 14.99
N LEU A 60 -10.92 -9.83 14.43
CA LEU A 60 -11.88 -9.95 13.34
C LEU A 60 -13.26 -9.39 13.72
N TYR A 61 -13.76 -9.76 14.89
CA TYR A 61 -15.04 -9.27 15.40
C TYR A 61 -15.05 -7.74 15.51
N ARG A 62 -14.01 -7.15 16.11
CA ARG A 62 -13.86 -5.69 16.26
C ARG A 62 -13.79 -4.99 14.92
N MET A 63 -13.08 -5.57 13.96
CA MET A 63 -12.94 -5.00 12.61
C MET A 63 -14.27 -4.97 11.87
N LEU A 64 -15.03 -6.06 11.88
CA LEU A 64 -16.32 -6.15 11.18
C LEU A 64 -17.39 -5.25 11.81
N ASN A 65 -17.35 -5.10 13.14
CA ASN A 65 -18.30 -4.28 13.90
C ASN A 65 -17.79 -2.88 14.22
N ALA A 66 -16.66 -2.46 13.64
CA ALA A 66 -16.09 -1.15 13.90
C ALA A 66 -17.08 -0.04 13.51
N GLU A 67 -17.11 1.03 14.29
CA GLU A 67 -17.88 2.25 13.97
C GLU A 67 -17.03 3.25 13.16
N THR A 68 -15.71 3.15 13.26
CA THR A 68 -14.72 4.08 12.69
C THR A 68 -13.65 3.35 11.89
N THR A 69 -13.05 4.04 10.92
CA THR A 69 -11.94 3.48 10.13
C THR A 69 -10.71 3.26 11.00
N ALA A 70 -10.47 4.09 12.01
CA ALA A 70 -9.38 3.91 12.97
C ALA A 70 -9.48 2.57 13.71
N VAL A 71 -10.67 2.23 14.23
CA VAL A 71 -10.90 0.93 14.89
C VAL A 71 -10.73 -0.23 13.91
N MET A 72 -11.16 -0.08 12.64
CA MET A 72 -10.90 -1.09 11.61
C MET A 72 -9.41 -1.31 11.38
N GLN A 73 -8.64 -0.23 11.23
CA GLN A 73 -7.19 -0.29 10.98
C GLN A 73 -6.45 -0.94 12.15
N THR A 74 -6.74 -0.54 13.39
CA THR A 74 -6.11 -1.16 14.59
C THR A 74 -6.45 -2.65 14.68
N SER A 75 -7.72 -3.02 14.43
CA SER A 75 -8.15 -4.41 14.47
C SER A 75 -7.54 -5.24 13.34
N TYR A 76 -7.38 -4.66 12.15
CA TYR A 76 -6.70 -5.29 11.02
C TYR A 76 -5.21 -5.49 11.31
N LEU A 77 -4.55 -4.52 11.94
CA LEU A 77 -3.17 -4.67 12.39
C LEU A 77 -3.02 -5.78 13.44
N GLU A 78 -3.97 -5.91 14.38
CA GLU A 78 -4.02 -7.05 15.30
C GLU A 78 -4.09 -8.38 14.53
N LEU A 79 -4.94 -8.50 13.51
CA LEU A 79 -5.01 -9.70 12.66
C LEU A 79 -3.68 -10.01 11.96
N LEU A 80 -3.01 -9.00 11.39
CA LEU A 80 -1.71 -9.16 10.74
C LEU A 80 -0.62 -9.63 11.71
N ARG A 81 -0.75 -9.38 13.01
CA ARG A 81 0.21 -9.86 14.01
C ARG A 81 0.07 -11.35 14.31
N TYR A 82 -1.11 -11.92 14.11
CA TYR A 82 -1.43 -13.30 14.48
C TYR A 82 -1.44 -14.27 13.30
N VAL A 83 -1.44 -13.76 12.06
CA VAL A 83 -1.45 -14.60 10.85
C VAL A 83 -0.10 -15.31 10.67
N GLU A 84 -0.15 -16.57 10.27
CA GLU A 84 1.04 -17.36 9.93
C GLU A 84 1.65 -16.88 8.60
N PRO A 85 2.98 -16.98 8.41
CA PRO A 85 3.67 -16.49 7.22
C PRO A 85 3.06 -16.96 5.89
N GLU A 86 2.71 -18.23 5.79
CA GLU A 86 2.15 -18.88 4.59
C GLU A 86 0.77 -18.34 4.19
N HIS A 87 0.05 -17.69 5.11
CA HIS A 87 -1.28 -17.16 4.89
C HIS A 87 -1.34 -15.64 4.77
N ARG A 88 -0.21 -14.93 4.88
CA ARG A 88 -0.18 -13.46 4.84
C ARG A 88 -0.84 -12.87 3.60
N GLN A 89 -0.68 -13.52 2.44
CA GLN A 89 -1.26 -13.03 1.18
C GLN A 89 -2.79 -13.05 1.16
N GLN A 90 -3.44 -13.77 2.09
CA GLN A 90 -4.89 -13.79 2.24
C GLN A 90 -5.44 -12.52 2.89
N LEU A 91 -4.58 -11.71 3.52
CA LEU A 91 -4.93 -10.44 4.12
C LEU A 91 -4.38 -9.32 3.24
N ALA A 92 -5.21 -8.35 2.86
CA ALA A 92 -4.73 -7.20 2.11
C ALA A 92 -5.44 -5.90 2.48
N TRP A 93 -4.70 -4.80 2.48
CA TRP A 93 -5.25 -3.46 2.53
C TRP A 93 -5.29 -2.89 1.11
N LEU A 94 -6.50 -2.71 0.59
CA LEU A 94 -6.79 -2.35 -0.80
C LEU A 94 -6.93 -0.83 -0.93
N ILE A 95 -6.11 -0.23 -1.78
CA ILE A 95 -6.14 1.19 -2.12
C ILE A 95 -6.41 1.37 -3.62
N GLY A 96 -7.38 2.22 -3.95
CA GLY A 96 -7.67 2.69 -5.31
C GLY A 96 -7.72 4.22 -5.34
N GLU A 97 -7.67 4.82 -6.54
CA GLU A 97 -7.59 6.29 -6.71
C GLU A 97 -8.94 7.02 -6.56
N GLN A 98 -10.06 6.30 -6.69
CA GLN A 98 -11.41 6.87 -6.63
C GLN A 98 -12.35 6.00 -5.80
N GLU A 99 -11.80 4.98 -5.16
CA GLU A 99 -12.53 4.01 -4.38
C GLU A 99 -12.20 4.21 -2.92
N ARG A 100 -13.16 3.91 -2.05
CA ARG A 100 -12.89 3.89 -0.63
C ARG A 100 -11.89 2.76 -0.34
N PRO A 101 -10.84 3.00 0.47
CA PRO A 101 -9.98 1.93 0.94
C PRO A 101 -10.79 0.77 1.53
N ALA A 102 -10.31 -0.45 1.37
CA ALA A 102 -10.98 -1.63 1.87
C ALA A 102 -9.98 -2.64 2.42
N PHE A 103 -10.45 -3.56 3.24
CA PHE A 103 -9.63 -4.63 3.77
C PHE A 103 -10.14 -5.97 3.27
N GLN A 104 -9.25 -6.77 2.72
CA GLN A 104 -9.51 -8.10 2.24
C GLN A 104 -9.12 -9.13 3.31
N ILE A 105 -10.01 -10.09 3.54
CA ILE A 105 -9.80 -11.25 4.41
C ILE A 105 -10.24 -12.49 3.62
N GLY A 106 -9.30 -13.11 2.93
CA GLY A 106 -9.57 -14.17 1.97
C GLY A 106 -10.44 -13.68 0.81
N GLY A 107 -11.62 -14.27 0.66
CA GLY A 107 -12.61 -13.85 -0.33
C GLY A 107 -13.47 -12.66 0.08
N TYR A 108 -13.37 -12.19 1.33
CA TYR A 108 -14.24 -11.13 1.85
C TYR A 108 -13.58 -9.77 1.74
N VAL A 109 -14.34 -8.77 1.32
CA VAL A 109 -13.88 -7.38 1.24
C VAL A 109 -14.73 -6.53 2.18
N VAL A 110 -14.07 -5.83 3.09
CA VAL A 110 -14.69 -4.97 4.10
C VAL A 110 -14.29 -3.53 3.79
N PRO A 111 -15.18 -2.71 3.20
CA PRO A 111 -14.89 -1.31 2.92
C PRO A 111 -14.65 -0.53 4.21
N SER A 112 -13.72 0.44 4.19
CA SER A 112 -13.54 1.38 5.29
C SER A 112 -14.84 2.15 5.60
N LYS A 113 -14.88 2.82 6.74
CA LYS A 113 -16.04 3.64 7.10
C LYS A 113 -15.97 5.01 6.40
N VAL A 114 -17.05 5.79 6.52
CA VAL A 114 -17.18 7.10 5.85
C VAL A 114 -16.14 8.11 6.34
N ASP A 115 -15.67 7.95 7.58
CA ASP A 115 -14.65 8.78 8.23
C ASP A 115 -13.23 8.53 7.71
N TRP A 116 -13.04 7.64 6.73
CA TRP A 116 -11.72 7.35 6.15
C TRP A 116 -11.06 8.61 5.58
N ALA A 117 -11.84 9.50 4.97
CA ALA A 117 -11.35 10.72 4.32
C ALA A 117 -10.86 11.77 5.34
N SER A 118 -11.14 11.58 6.62
CA SER A 118 -10.70 12.44 7.72
C SER A 118 -9.68 11.75 8.62
N GLN A 119 -9.15 10.60 8.20
CA GLN A 119 -8.11 9.92 8.99
C GLN A 119 -6.85 10.78 9.00
N VAL A 120 -6.23 10.80 10.17
CA VAL A 120 -4.92 11.39 10.40
C VAL A 120 -3.97 10.27 10.81
N PRO A 121 -2.66 10.40 10.55
CA PRO A 121 -1.67 9.45 11.06
C PRO A 121 -1.83 9.25 12.57
N SER A 122 -1.71 8.01 13.04
CA SER A 122 -1.94 7.67 14.45
C SER A 122 -0.88 8.26 15.38
N GLU A 123 -1.29 8.58 16.61
CA GLU A 123 -0.40 8.96 17.71
C GLU A 123 -0.65 8.07 18.94
N PRO A 124 0.34 7.27 19.40
CA PRO A 124 1.67 7.11 18.82
C PRO A 124 1.64 6.44 17.43
N PRO A 125 2.71 6.60 16.62
CA PRO A 125 2.83 5.91 15.34
C PRO A 125 2.92 4.39 15.54
N PRO A 126 2.61 3.57 14.51
CA PRO A 126 2.82 2.13 14.56
C PRO A 126 4.29 1.78 14.83
N SER A 127 4.55 0.63 15.45
CA SER A 127 5.92 0.13 15.55
C SER A 127 6.49 -0.19 14.16
N VAL A 128 7.82 -0.17 13.98
CA VAL A 128 8.46 -0.54 12.70
C VAL A 128 7.99 -1.91 12.20
N THR A 129 7.86 -2.88 13.10
CA THR A 129 7.34 -4.22 12.79
C THR A 129 5.90 -4.18 12.27
N ASP A 130 5.07 -3.29 12.83
CA ASP A 130 3.69 -3.12 12.39
C ASP A 130 3.61 -2.38 11.04
N MET A 131 4.45 -1.37 10.83
CA MET A 131 4.60 -0.70 9.53
C MET A 131 4.97 -1.72 8.45
N ALA A 132 5.96 -2.58 8.70
CA ALA A 132 6.38 -3.63 7.78
C ALA A 132 5.21 -4.58 7.43
N LYS A 133 4.44 -5.03 8.43
CA LYS A 133 3.27 -5.90 8.21
C LYS A 133 2.18 -5.22 7.39
N LEU A 134 1.86 -3.96 7.70
CA LEU A 134 0.88 -3.17 6.95
C LEU A 134 1.33 -2.97 5.51
N LEU A 135 2.58 -2.60 5.30
CA LEU A 135 3.18 -2.36 3.98
C LEU A 135 3.23 -3.64 3.13
N LEU A 136 3.55 -4.79 3.74
CA LEU A 136 3.48 -6.09 3.07
C LEU A 136 2.06 -6.50 2.66
N SER A 137 1.05 -6.05 3.41
CA SER A 137 -0.35 -6.31 3.07
C SER A 137 -0.94 -5.30 2.07
N LEU A 138 -0.22 -4.21 1.78
CA LEU A 138 -0.73 -3.09 0.99
C LEU A 138 -0.80 -3.46 -0.49
N ARG A 139 -1.99 -3.27 -1.07
CA ARG A 139 -2.25 -3.44 -2.50
C ARG A 139 -2.78 -2.14 -3.09
N TYR A 140 -2.13 -1.66 -4.14
CA TYR A 140 -2.59 -0.51 -4.91
C TYR A 140 -3.13 -0.98 -6.25
N LYS A 141 -4.39 -0.66 -6.55
CA LYS A 141 -5.12 -1.15 -7.74
C LYS A 141 -5.04 -2.68 -7.88
N GLY A 142 -5.11 -3.39 -6.74
CA GLY A 142 -5.04 -4.85 -6.66
C GLY A 142 -3.62 -5.45 -6.63
N MET A 143 -2.59 -4.66 -6.96
CA MET A 143 -1.20 -5.14 -7.06
C MET A 143 -0.45 -4.93 -5.75
N PRO A 144 0.35 -5.92 -5.26
CA PRO A 144 1.16 -5.74 -4.04
C PRO A 144 2.21 -4.64 -4.25
N VAL A 145 2.20 -3.62 -3.39
CA VAL A 145 3.02 -2.42 -3.61
C VAL A 145 4.52 -2.75 -3.60
N LEU A 146 5.00 -3.45 -2.56
CA LEU A 146 6.43 -3.77 -2.44
C LEU A 146 6.94 -4.73 -3.52
N GLU A 147 6.07 -5.60 -4.06
CA GLU A 147 6.45 -6.52 -5.13
C GLU A 147 6.51 -5.87 -6.49
N THR A 148 5.77 -4.77 -6.72
CA THR A 148 5.61 -4.18 -8.05
C THR A 148 6.34 -2.86 -8.25
N LEU A 149 6.82 -2.24 -7.16
CA LEU A 149 7.46 -0.93 -7.22
C LEU A 149 8.71 -0.90 -8.10
N ARG A 150 9.46 -2.02 -8.15
CA ARG A 150 10.65 -2.14 -9.00
C ARG A 150 10.26 -2.19 -10.48
N GLU A 151 9.29 -3.00 -10.85
CA GLU A 151 8.80 -3.16 -12.22
C GLU A 151 8.21 -1.83 -12.73
N VAL A 152 7.43 -1.14 -11.90
CA VAL A 152 6.91 0.19 -12.22
C VAL A 152 8.05 1.17 -12.50
N GLY A 153 9.11 1.16 -11.68
CA GLY A 153 10.29 1.99 -11.90
C GLY A 153 11.01 1.64 -13.21
N LEU A 154 11.24 0.36 -13.49
CA LEU A 154 11.87 -0.10 -14.73
C LEU A 154 11.05 0.32 -15.96
N CYS A 155 9.73 0.13 -15.95
CA CYS A 155 8.85 0.56 -17.03
C CYS A 155 8.98 2.07 -17.29
N ARG A 156 8.94 2.89 -16.23
CA ARG A 156 9.07 4.34 -16.37
C ARG A 156 10.43 4.78 -16.90
N ILE A 157 11.53 4.13 -16.50
CA ILE A 157 12.88 4.42 -17.04
C ILE A 157 12.93 4.15 -18.55
N VAL A 158 12.36 3.04 -18.99
CA VAL A 158 12.29 2.69 -20.42
C VAL A 158 11.42 3.69 -21.19
N GLU A 159 10.27 4.08 -20.62
CA GLU A 159 9.40 5.11 -21.21
C GLU A 159 10.12 6.46 -21.35
N ALA A 160 10.85 6.90 -20.32
CA ALA A 160 11.62 8.14 -20.35
C ALA A 160 12.67 8.13 -21.47
N ALA A 161 13.40 7.02 -21.63
CA ALA A 161 14.38 6.88 -22.72
C ALA A 161 13.70 6.98 -24.10
N ARG A 162 12.52 6.38 -24.27
CA ARG A 162 11.75 6.50 -25.52
C ARG A 162 11.28 7.94 -25.78
N GLU A 163 10.84 8.66 -24.74
CA GLU A 163 10.45 10.08 -24.81
C GLU A 163 11.62 10.97 -25.26
N GLU A 164 12.84 10.62 -24.87
CA GLU A 164 14.09 11.27 -25.29
C GLU A 164 14.60 10.82 -26.67
N GLY A 165 13.89 9.92 -27.35
CA GLY A 165 14.28 9.37 -28.65
C GLY A 165 15.45 8.38 -28.59
N LEU A 166 15.77 7.86 -27.39
CA LEU A 166 16.80 6.85 -27.20
C LEU A 166 16.23 5.43 -27.38
N PRO A 167 16.99 4.50 -27.99
CA PRO A 167 16.63 3.08 -27.99
C PRO A 167 16.56 2.52 -26.57
N GLU A 168 15.67 1.57 -26.32
CA GLU A 168 15.51 0.91 -25.00
C GLU A 168 16.81 0.31 -24.47
N ALA A 169 17.65 -0.23 -25.35
CA ALA A 169 18.96 -0.77 -24.97
C ALA A 169 19.92 0.27 -24.38
N LYS A 170 19.61 1.56 -24.50
CA LYS A 170 20.35 2.68 -23.88
C LYS A 170 19.66 3.23 -22.63
N ALA A 171 18.55 2.65 -22.19
CA ALA A 171 17.91 3.00 -20.94
C ALA A 171 18.81 2.52 -19.78
N GLU A 172 19.70 3.39 -19.33
CA GLU A 172 20.55 3.12 -18.17
C GLU A 172 19.70 3.00 -16.91
N VAL A 173 19.80 1.85 -16.24
CA VAL A 173 19.15 1.58 -14.95
C VAL A 173 20.21 1.73 -13.87
N ASN A 174 20.05 2.74 -13.02
CA ASN A 174 20.85 2.94 -11.82
C ASN A 174 19.94 3.35 -10.65
N ALA A 175 20.51 3.46 -9.45
CA ALA A 175 19.75 3.71 -8.23
C ALA A 175 19.00 5.06 -8.27
N ASP A 176 19.65 6.12 -8.78
CA ASP A 176 19.07 7.46 -8.84
C ASP A 176 17.87 7.49 -9.80
N ARG A 177 18.04 6.91 -11.00
CA ARG A 177 16.93 6.79 -11.97
C ARG A 177 15.79 5.93 -11.47
N MET A 178 16.08 4.91 -10.67
CA MET A 178 15.05 4.08 -10.03
C MET A 178 14.26 4.92 -9.01
N LEU A 179 14.95 5.70 -8.17
CA LEU A 179 14.30 6.59 -7.21
C LEU A 179 13.45 7.65 -7.91
N ASP A 180 13.97 8.32 -8.95
CA ASP A 180 13.22 9.31 -9.74
C ASP A 180 11.95 8.71 -10.36
N ALA A 181 12.06 7.49 -10.90
CA ALA A 181 10.94 6.78 -11.50
C ALA A 181 9.89 6.38 -10.46
N GLN A 182 10.32 5.93 -9.28
CA GLN A 182 9.43 5.61 -8.16
C GLN A 182 8.75 6.88 -7.61
N GLN A 183 9.47 7.99 -7.49
CA GLN A 183 8.92 9.29 -7.10
C GLN A 183 7.87 9.78 -8.10
N TRP A 184 8.15 9.66 -9.40
CA TRP A 184 7.18 10.00 -10.46
C TRP A 184 5.88 9.19 -10.34
N PHE A 185 5.99 7.89 -10.04
CA PHE A 185 4.83 7.03 -9.84
C PHE A 185 4.00 7.44 -8.62
N LEU A 186 4.64 7.73 -7.49
CA LEU A 186 3.98 8.21 -6.27
C LEU A 186 3.29 9.56 -6.50
N GLY A 187 3.93 10.48 -7.23
CA GLY A 187 3.34 11.77 -7.61
C GLY A 187 2.06 11.65 -8.46
N ARG A 188 1.83 10.48 -9.06
CA ARG A 188 0.61 10.17 -9.83
C ARG A 188 -0.37 9.24 -9.09
N SER A 189 -0.05 8.89 -7.84
CA SER A 189 -0.82 7.97 -7.03
C SER A 189 -1.13 8.57 -5.65
N PRO A 190 -1.84 9.71 -5.59
CA PRO A 190 -2.08 10.42 -4.33
C PRO A 190 -2.77 9.56 -3.27
N SER A 191 -3.72 8.68 -3.64
CA SER A 191 -4.38 7.80 -2.66
C SER A 191 -3.41 6.78 -2.05
N LEU A 192 -2.41 6.35 -2.81
CA LEU A 192 -1.34 5.50 -2.27
C LEU A 192 -0.46 6.30 -1.31
N VAL A 193 -0.07 7.52 -1.65
CA VAL A 193 0.73 8.38 -0.77
C VAL A 193 0.01 8.63 0.55
N ASP A 194 -1.28 8.98 0.52
CA ASP A 194 -2.09 9.18 1.72
C ASP A 194 -2.12 7.91 2.59
N ALA A 195 -2.25 6.73 1.98
CA ALA A 195 -2.20 5.45 2.70
C ALA A 195 -0.83 5.17 3.34
N LEU A 196 0.26 5.47 2.64
CA LEU A 196 1.64 5.34 3.15
C LEU A 196 1.88 6.33 4.31
N GLU A 197 1.36 7.54 4.21
CA GLU A 197 1.43 8.53 5.28
C GLU A 197 0.66 8.07 6.53
N LEU A 198 -0.53 7.46 6.37
CA LEU A 198 -1.34 6.95 7.48
C LEU A 198 -0.63 5.87 8.29
N ILE A 199 0.17 5.02 7.64
CA ILE A 199 0.97 3.99 8.32
C ILE A 199 2.31 4.53 8.86
N GLY A 200 2.62 5.80 8.61
CA GLY A 200 3.76 6.49 9.23
C GLY A 200 5.02 6.59 8.38
N LEU A 201 4.98 6.30 7.07
CA LEU A 201 6.18 6.34 6.21
C LEU A 201 6.75 7.74 5.99
N HIS A 202 6.04 8.80 6.36
CA HIS A 202 6.51 10.19 6.29
C HIS A 202 7.41 10.61 7.46
N ARG A 203 7.72 9.68 8.38
CA ARG A 203 8.37 9.98 9.67
C ARG A 203 9.83 9.57 9.71
N ASN A 204 10.46 9.37 8.55
CA ASN A 204 11.88 9.06 8.53
C ASN A 204 12.67 10.18 9.21
N ASP A 205 13.67 9.81 9.99
CA ASP A 205 14.59 10.76 10.59
C ASP A 205 15.63 11.25 9.57
N ASP A 206 16.29 12.36 9.89
CA ASP A 206 17.30 13.00 9.03
C ASP A 206 18.50 12.07 8.73
N ASP A 207 18.79 11.11 9.60
CA ASP A 207 19.88 10.13 9.44
C ASP A 207 19.44 8.90 8.60
N GLY A 208 18.15 8.78 8.29
CA GLY A 208 17.58 7.67 7.54
C GLY A 208 17.47 6.35 8.31
N GLU A 209 17.62 6.40 9.64
CA GLU A 209 17.67 5.20 10.48
C GLU A 209 16.33 4.45 10.48
N LEU A 210 15.20 5.17 10.53
CA LEU A 210 13.87 4.54 10.54
C LEU A 210 13.56 3.82 9.22
N ALA A 211 13.96 4.39 8.07
CA ALA A 211 13.87 3.73 6.77
C ALA A 211 14.71 2.44 6.71
N TYR A 212 15.94 2.49 7.26
CA TYR A 212 16.80 1.32 7.36
C TYR A 212 16.21 0.24 8.27
N GLN A 213 15.66 0.62 9.42
CA GLN A 213 14.97 -0.31 10.32
C GLN A 213 13.74 -0.94 9.66
N LEU A 214 12.96 -0.16 8.89
CA LEU A 214 11.82 -0.67 8.15
C LEU A 214 12.24 -1.73 7.12
N ARG A 215 13.33 -1.49 6.40
CA ARG A 215 13.93 -2.49 5.50
C ARG A 215 14.23 -3.79 6.24
N LEU A 216 14.96 -3.73 7.35
CA LEU A 216 15.31 -4.92 8.13
C LEU A 216 14.05 -5.67 8.62
N ALA A 217 13.03 -4.93 9.05
CA ALA A 217 11.77 -5.52 9.51
C ALA A 217 10.98 -6.20 8.38
N VAL A 218 11.00 -5.65 7.16
CA VAL A 218 10.37 -6.28 5.98
C VAL A 218 11.12 -7.55 5.58
N GLU A 219 12.45 -7.50 5.56
CA GLU A 219 13.30 -8.66 5.26
C GLU A 219 13.08 -9.79 6.27
N GLN A 220 13.07 -9.46 7.57
CA GLN A 220 12.77 -10.42 8.63
C GLN A 220 11.35 -10.98 8.52
N ALA A 221 10.37 -10.16 8.15
CA ALA A 221 9.00 -10.60 8.02
C ALA A 221 8.87 -11.63 6.89
N LEU A 222 9.49 -11.41 5.73
CA LEU A 222 9.35 -12.30 4.56
C LEU A 222 9.92 -13.70 4.80
N GLY A 223 10.99 -13.83 5.58
CA GLY A 223 11.68 -15.11 5.79
C GLY A 223 12.49 -15.53 4.56
N GLY A 224 13.69 -16.07 4.77
CA GLY A 224 14.69 -16.33 3.72
C GLY A 224 14.39 -17.51 2.78
N GLU A 225 13.13 -17.74 2.41
CA GLU A 225 12.79 -18.75 1.39
C GLU A 225 13.12 -18.26 -0.04
N ASP A 226 13.03 -16.94 -0.26
CA ASP A 226 13.38 -16.27 -1.52
C ASP A 226 14.17 -14.99 -1.20
N ASP A 227 15.47 -15.16 -0.97
CA ASP A 227 16.39 -14.08 -0.55
C ASP A 227 16.41 -12.92 -1.56
N ASP A 228 16.32 -13.21 -2.86
CA ASP A 228 16.32 -12.18 -3.91
C ASP A 228 15.03 -11.35 -3.85
N LYS A 229 13.87 -12.01 -3.74
CA LYS A 229 12.58 -11.30 -3.59
C LYS A 229 12.54 -10.51 -2.29
N ALA A 230 13.03 -11.08 -1.19
CA ALA A 230 13.09 -10.42 0.10
C ALA A 230 13.97 -9.16 0.04
N ALA A 231 15.15 -9.25 -0.58
CA ALA A 231 16.06 -8.12 -0.75
C ALA A 231 15.46 -7.00 -1.61
N VAL A 232 14.74 -7.34 -2.69
CA VAL A 232 14.06 -6.35 -3.53
C VAL A 232 12.93 -5.65 -2.77
N MET A 233 12.06 -6.43 -2.11
CA MET A 233 10.93 -5.87 -1.36
C MET A 233 11.37 -5.03 -0.16
N SER A 234 12.42 -5.45 0.55
CA SER A 234 12.96 -4.71 1.69
C SER A 234 13.62 -3.40 1.26
N ARG A 235 14.34 -3.40 0.12
CA ARG A 235 14.87 -2.15 -0.47
C ARG A 235 13.77 -1.23 -0.96
N ASN A 236 12.70 -1.76 -1.55
CA ASN A 236 11.53 -0.97 -1.93
C ASN A 236 10.87 -0.30 -0.71
N ALA A 237 10.83 -0.97 0.44
CA ALA A 237 10.30 -0.38 1.67
C ALA A 237 11.14 0.80 2.17
N GLU A 238 12.48 0.68 2.13
CA GLU A 238 13.42 1.77 2.43
C GLU A 238 13.16 2.97 1.52
N ASN A 239 13.12 2.74 0.20
CA ASN A 239 12.89 3.79 -0.79
C ASN A 239 11.54 4.49 -0.59
N LEU A 240 10.46 3.74 -0.35
CA LEU A 240 9.14 4.34 -0.10
C LEU A 240 9.15 5.25 1.12
N MET A 241 9.83 4.85 2.20
CA MET A 241 9.90 5.66 3.40
C MET A 241 10.64 6.99 3.18
N CYS A 242 11.79 6.93 2.48
CA CYS A 242 12.51 8.15 2.09
C CYS A 242 11.65 9.05 1.20
N LEU A 243 11.09 8.50 0.12
CA LEU A 243 10.30 9.27 -0.85
C LEU A 243 9.05 9.90 -0.23
N VAL A 244 8.32 9.16 0.62
CA VAL A 244 7.12 9.68 1.28
C VAL A 244 7.47 10.77 2.30
N THR A 245 8.63 10.65 2.96
CA THR A 245 9.13 11.70 3.87
C THR A 245 9.47 12.98 3.11
N ASP A 246 10.19 12.88 2.00
CA ASP A 246 10.52 14.03 1.14
C ASP A 246 9.26 14.72 0.61
N MET A 247 8.32 13.94 0.06
CA MET A 247 7.05 14.44 -0.45
C MET A 247 6.20 15.13 0.64
N PHE A 248 6.22 14.60 1.87
CA PHE A 248 5.54 15.20 3.00
C PHE A 248 6.16 16.55 3.37
N HIS A 249 7.49 16.63 3.47
CA HIS A 249 8.20 17.86 3.81
C HIS A 249 8.06 18.94 2.74
N ASP A 250 8.14 18.57 1.45
CA ASP A 250 7.89 19.49 0.33
C ASP A 250 6.50 20.10 0.42
N ARG A 251 5.49 19.27 0.66
CA ARG A 251 4.10 19.72 0.81
C ARG A 251 3.92 20.65 2.01
N GLU A 252 4.55 20.34 3.15
CA GLU A 252 4.52 21.20 4.34
C GLU A 252 5.26 22.52 4.12
N HIS A 253 6.39 22.51 3.42
CA HIS A 253 7.13 23.70 3.05
C HIS A 253 6.30 24.61 2.12
N LEU A 254 5.65 24.04 1.11
CA LEU A 254 4.75 24.78 0.21
C LEU A 254 3.57 25.40 0.97
N LYS A 255 2.93 24.67 1.90
CA LYS A 255 1.86 25.21 2.75
C LYS A 255 2.34 26.40 3.58
N ARG A 256 3.50 26.30 4.24
CA ARG A 256 4.08 27.39 5.05
C ARG A 256 4.42 28.61 4.19
N THR A 257 4.96 28.40 3.00
CA THR A 257 5.30 29.47 2.05
C THR A 257 4.04 30.19 1.57
N ALA A 258 2.99 29.45 1.19
CA ALA A 258 1.71 30.01 0.77
C ALA A 258 1.03 30.81 1.89
N LEU A 259 1.04 30.31 3.13
CA LEU A 259 0.53 31.03 4.30
C LEU A 259 1.30 32.34 4.55
N SER A 260 2.63 32.32 4.43
CA SER A 260 3.47 33.51 4.64
C SER A 260 3.23 34.58 3.58
N LEU A 261 3.02 34.18 2.32
CA LEU A 261 2.66 35.08 1.23
C LEU A 261 1.25 35.68 1.42
N ASN A 262 0.27 34.87 1.83
CA ASN A 262 -1.10 35.35 2.09
C ASN A 262 -1.18 36.33 3.28
N LEU A 263 -0.31 36.18 4.29
CA LEU A 263 -0.20 37.14 5.40
C LEU A 263 0.37 38.50 4.96
N HIS A 264 1.19 38.55 3.90
CA HIS A 264 1.73 39.80 3.35
C HIS A 264 0.78 40.55 2.41
N VAL A 265 -0.30 39.90 1.92
CA VAL A 265 -1.26 40.48 0.97
C VAL A 265 -2.45 41.17 1.66
N ASN A 266 -2.49 41.22 3.00
CA ASN A 266 -3.58 41.88 3.74
C ASN A 266 -3.17 43.18 4.48
N PRO A 267 -2.74 44.26 3.77
CA PRO A 267 -2.46 45.55 4.41
C PRO A 267 -3.68 46.48 4.62
N PHE A 268 -4.92 46.06 4.30
CA PHE A 268 -6.10 46.93 4.45
C PHE A 268 -7.31 46.24 5.10
N ASN A 269 -7.19 45.99 6.40
CA ASN A 269 -8.31 46.11 7.33
C ASN A 269 -7.86 47.02 8.49
N ARG A 270 -7.60 48.30 8.18
CA ARG A 270 -7.68 49.37 9.17
C ARG A 270 -9.06 50.00 9.05
N ALA A 271 -9.85 49.80 10.09
CA ALA A 271 -11.02 50.60 10.38
C ALA A 271 -10.65 52.09 10.44
N ALA A 272 -11.37 52.91 9.68
CA ALA A 272 -11.83 54.26 10.00
C ALA A 272 -12.71 54.76 8.83
#